data_AF-A0A3M1Z794-F1
#
_entry.id   AF-A0A3M1Z794-F1
#
_cell.length_a   1.000
_cell.length_b   1.000
_cell.length_c   1.000
_cell.angle_alpha   90.00
_cell.angle_beta   90.00
_cell.angle_gamma   90.00
#
_symmetry.space_group_name_H-M   'P 1'
#
loop_
_entity.id
_entity.type
_entity.pdbx_description
1 polymer ?
#
loop_
_entity_poly.entity_id
_entity_poly.type
_entity_poly.pdbx_seq_one_letter_code
_entity_poly.pdbx_strand_id
1 'polypeptide(L)'
;MHKSLILGRAEPPCPRRSQPEVHVWWGGLERNGDLMLLLAYLLTRNPEWRRSTIRVLSIASNEMMREATERNLRLLMPEIRIEAEVEVEVRPAGTTVAEFIAARSAQADAVFLGLALPKPGDEAAYAERLTTLAAGLRTFFFVRNGSVFVGDLVLPEPATPEEEPPAEESGDEV
;
A
#
# COMPACT_ATOMS: atom_id res chain seq x y z
N MET A 1 0.18 -23.08 2.65
CA MET A 1 1.59 -22.72 2.42
C MET A 1 1.75 -21.24 2.79
N HIS A 2 2.47 -20.93 3.87
CA HIS A 2 2.67 -19.56 4.40
C HIS A 2 4.04 -19.01 3.96
N LYS A 3 4.20 -18.72 2.67
CA LYS A 3 5.47 -18.21 2.14
C LYS A 3 5.26 -16.81 1.58
N SER A 4 6.07 -15.87 2.06
CA SER A 4 6.21 -14.56 1.43
C SER A 4 7.07 -14.67 0.18
N LEU A 5 6.76 -13.89 -0.85
CA LEU A 5 7.45 -13.88 -2.13
C LEU A 5 7.64 -12.43 -2.58
N ILE A 6 8.82 -12.13 -3.10
CA ILE A 6 9.12 -10.85 -3.74
C ILE A 6 9.63 -11.16 -5.15
N LEU A 7 8.98 -10.60 -6.17
CA LEU A 7 9.37 -10.71 -7.57
C LEU A 7 9.57 -9.29 -8.10
N GLY A 8 10.70 -9.00 -8.74
CA GLY A 8 10.92 -7.64 -9.21
C GLY A 8 12.10 -7.51 -10.14
N ARG A 9 12.20 -6.30 -10.71
CA ARG A 9 13.37 -5.83 -11.43
C ARG A 9 14.00 -4.71 -10.62
N ALA A 10 15.30 -4.81 -10.37
CA ALA A 10 16.09 -3.77 -9.75
C ALA A 10 17.09 -3.22 -10.76
N GLU A 11 16.90 -1.98 -11.19
CA GLU A 11 17.95 -1.21 -11.85
C GLU A 11 18.70 -0.40 -10.78
N PRO A 12 20.01 -0.14 -10.94
CA PRO A 12 20.74 0.73 -10.04
C PRO A 12 20.01 2.09 -9.92
N PRO A 13 19.92 2.67 -8.71
CA PRO A 13 19.26 3.95 -8.52
C PRO A 13 19.94 5.02 -9.38
N CYS A 14 19.16 5.98 -9.87
CA CYS A 14 19.69 7.00 -10.76
C CYS A 14 20.74 7.83 -10.01
N PRO A 15 22.03 7.82 -10.42
CA PRO A 15 23.12 8.43 -9.65
C PRO A 15 23.03 9.96 -9.55
N ARG A 16 22.07 10.59 -10.24
CA ARG A 16 21.87 12.05 -10.28
C ARG A 16 20.78 12.55 -9.33
N ARG A 17 20.02 11.68 -8.66
CA ARG A 17 18.97 12.14 -7.73
C ARG A 17 19.51 12.37 -6.34
N SER A 18 19.26 13.57 -5.82
CA SER A 18 19.61 13.96 -4.46
C SER A 18 18.64 13.43 -3.40
N GLN A 19 17.42 13.04 -3.82
CA GLN A 19 16.34 12.51 -2.98
C GLN A 19 15.58 11.44 -3.79
N PRO A 20 15.83 10.13 -3.54
CA PRO A 20 15.10 9.05 -4.22
C PRO A 20 13.62 9.01 -3.82
N GLU A 21 12.73 8.62 -4.72
CA GLU A 21 11.30 8.41 -4.39
C GLU A 21 10.95 6.92 -4.32
N VAL A 22 10.33 6.50 -3.22
CA VAL A 22 9.83 5.14 -3.01
C VAL A 22 8.32 5.16 -3.02
N HIS A 23 7.69 4.56 -4.02
CA HIS A 23 6.24 4.48 -4.14
C HIS A 23 5.73 3.14 -3.63
N VAL A 24 4.71 3.16 -2.79
CA VAL A 24 3.99 1.98 -2.30
C VAL A 24 2.55 2.07 -2.78
N TRP A 25 2.15 1.18 -3.69
CA TRP A 25 0.76 1.12 -4.16
C TRP A 25 -0.11 0.28 -3.23
N TRP A 26 -0.85 0.99 -2.39
CA TRP A 26 -1.81 0.48 -1.42
C TRP A 26 -3.17 0.17 -2.06
N GLY A 27 -3.99 -0.64 -1.38
CA GLY A 27 -5.36 -0.94 -1.82
C GLY A 27 -5.48 -2.03 -2.88
N GLY A 28 -4.40 -2.79 -3.13
CA GLY A 28 -4.39 -3.93 -4.05
C GLY A 28 -4.76 -5.27 -3.40
N LEU A 29 -4.19 -6.34 -3.96
CA LEU A 29 -4.55 -7.72 -3.65
C LEU A 29 -4.06 -8.18 -2.27
N GLU A 30 -4.84 -9.05 -1.62
CA GLU A 30 -4.47 -9.89 -0.46
C GLU A 30 -3.78 -9.17 0.72
N ARG A 31 -4.09 -7.88 0.98
CA ARG A 31 -3.58 -7.11 2.14
C ARG A 31 -2.03 -7.18 2.33
N ASN A 32 -1.28 -7.10 1.24
CA ASN A 32 0.19 -7.12 1.26
C ASN A 32 0.85 -5.82 1.80
N GLY A 33 0.05 -4.82 2.14
CA GLY A 33 0.49 -3.44 2.38
C GLY A 33 1.49 -3.29 3.53
N ASP A 34 1.34 -4.11 4.56
CA ASP A 34 2.18 -4.12 5.74
C ASP A 34 3.64 -4.47 5.46
N LEU A 35 3.87 -5.54 4.72
CA LEU A 35 5.19 -5.95 4.29
C LEU A 35 5.77 -4.95 3.30
N MET A 36 4.95 -4.37 2.40
CA MET A 36 5.42 -3.33 1.48
C MET A 36 5.91 -2.08 2.21
N LEU A 37 5.17 -1.61 3.22
CA LEU A 37 5.57 -0.48 4.05
C LEU A 37 6.84 -0.79 4.85
N LEU A 38 6.93 -1.98 5.43
CA LEU A 38 8.13 -2.41 6.15
C LEU A 38 9.36 -2.44 5.22
N LEU A 39 9.23 -2.98 4.01
CA LEU A 39 10.31 -3.02 3.03
C LEU A 39 10.71 -1.60 2.59
N ALA A 40 9.74 -0.72 2.33
CA ALA A 40 10.01 0.67 2.00
C ALA A 40 10.75 1.39 3.14
N TYR A 41 10.33 1.18 4.40
CA TYR A 41 11.00 1.73 5.57
C TYR A 41 12.43 1.19 5.73
N LEU A 42 12.63 -0.13 5.60
CA LEU A 42 13.97 -0.73 5.69
C LEU A 42 14.90 -0.22 4.60
N LEU A 43 14.36 0.06 3.41
CA LEU A 43 15.14 0.65 2.31
C LEU A 43 15.72 2.01 2.71
N THR A 44 14.94 2.88 3.38
CA THR A 44 15.44 4.20 3.85
C THR A 44 16.57 4.10 4.87
N ARG A 45 16.78 2.93 5.50
CA ARG A 45 17.89 2.70 6.43
C ARG A 45 19.24 2.51 5.72
N ASN A 46 19.24 2.23 4.43
CA ASN A 46 20.45 2.16 3.60
C ASN A 46 21.00 3.59 3.38
N PRO A 47 22.32 3.85 3.55
CA PRO A 47 22.93 5.15 3.29
C PRO A 47 22.57 5.80 1.94
N GLU A 48 22.44 5.01 0.87
CA GLU A 48 22.08 5.50 -0.47
C GLU A 48 20.63 6.01 -0.56
N TRP A 49 19.77 5.51 0.32
CA TRP A 49 18.32 5.79 0.35
C TRP A 49 17.92 6.63 1.56
N ARG A 50 18.86 7.09 2.39
CA ARG A 50 18.56 7.79 3.66
C ARG A 50 17.71 9.05 3.50
N ARG A 51 17.75 9.68 2.33
CA ARG A 51 16.98 10.88 2.01
C ARG A 51 15.76 10.59 1.14
N SER A 52 15.35 9.33 1.05
CA SER A 52 14.23 8.98 0.19
C SER A 52 12.91 9.37 0.82
N THR A 53 11.99 9.88 0.00
CA THR A 53 10.61 10.11 0.40
C THR A 53 9.78 8.87 0.09
N ILE A 54 9.02 8.38 1.08
CA ILE A 54 8.04 7.31 0.87
C ILE A 54 6.70 7.95 0.51
N ARG A 55 6.10 7.49 -0.58
CA ARG A 55 4.75 7.89 -1.03
C ARG A 55 3.84 6.67 -1.06
N VAL A 56 2.77 6.71 -0.29
CA VAL A 56 1.72 5.67 -0.26
C VAL A 56 0.59 6.12 -1.18
N LEU A 57 0.50 5.46 -2.33
CA LEU A 57 -0.45 5.76 -3.39
C LEU A 57 -1.58 4.73 -3.36
N SER A 58 -2.84 5.14 -3.49
CA SER A 58 -3.97 4.19 -3.58
C SER A 58 -4.99 4.63 -4.64
N ILE A 59 -5.61 3.65 -5.30
CA ILE A 59 -6.70 3.89 -6.25
C ILE A 59 -8.03 3.63 -5.56
N ALA A 60 -8.89 4.63 -5.48
CA ALA A 60 -10.25 4.50 -4.96
C ALA A 60 -11.26 4.27 -6.10
N SER A 61 -12.34 3.55 -5.79
CA SER A 61 -13.43 3.29 -6.74
C SER A 61 -14.38 4.47 -6.93
N ASN A 62 -14.50 5.33 -5.92
CA ASN A 62 -15.32 6.53 -5.93
C ASN A 62 -14.81 7.52 -4.85
N GLU A 63 -15.42 8.70 -4.82
CA GLU A 63 -15.04 9.79 -3.94
C GLU A 63 -15.18 9.45 -2.44
N MET A 64 -16.28 8.79 -2.05
CA MET A 64 -16.49 8.33 -0.68
C MET A 64 -15.37 7.36 -0.24
N MET A 65 -15.01 6.40 -1.09
CA MET A 65 -13.93 5.46 -0.82
C MET A 65 -12.55 6.14 -0.82
N ARG A 66 -12.37 7.22 -1.59
CA ARG A 66 -11.15 8.04 -1.56
C ARG A 66 -10.95 8.64 -0.18
N GLU A 67 -11.93 9.37 0.31
CA GLU A 67 -11.88 10.05 1.61
C GLU A 67 -11.70 9.06 2.77
N ALA A 68 -12.42 7.94 2.74
CA ALA A 68 -12.30 6.90 3.77
C ALA A 68 -10.90 6.27 3.78
N THR A 69 -10.38 5.89 2.61
CA THR A 69 -9.05 5.26 2.50
C THR A 69 -7.94 6.24 2.88
N GLU A 70 -8.04 7.49 2.43
CA GLU A 70 -7.07 8.54 2.75
C GLU A 70 -7.02 8.83 4.25
N ARG A 71 -8.18 8.93 4.90
CA ARG A 71 -8.28 9.10 6.35
C ARG A 71 -7.62 7.94 7.10
N ASN A 72 -7.94 6.70 6.71
CA ASN A 72 -7.39 5.51 7.36
C ASN A 72 -5.86 5.45 7.23
N LEU A 73 -5.33 5.70 6.03
CA LEU A 73 -3.89 5.72 5.79
C LEU A 73 -3.18 6.83 6.56
N ARG A 74 -3.78 8.03 6.65
CA ARG A 74 -3.22 9.15 7.43
C ARG A 74 -3.19 8.89 8.93
N LEU A 75 -4.13 8.12 9.46
CA LEU A 75 -4.10 7.67 10.86
C LEU A 75 -3.07 6.56 11.07
N LEU A 76 -2.91 5.66 10.09
CA LEU A 76 -1.99 4.53 10.15
C LEU A 76 -0.51 4.97 10.20
N MET A 77 -0.10 5.93 9.35
CA MET A 77 1.30 6.35 9.23
C MET A 77 1.96 6.78 10.56
N PRO A 78 1.35 7.66 11.39
CA PRO A 78 1.93 8.05 12.67
C PRO A 78 1.93 6.90 13.69
N GLU A 79 0.92 6.02 13.69
CA GLU A 79 0.87 4.87 14.60
C GLU A 79 2.07 3.95 14.41
N ILE A 80 2.48 3.73 13.16
CA ILE A 80 3.64 2.88 12.83
C ILE A 80 4.95 3.64 12.70
N ARG A 81 4.92 4.95 12.95
CA ARG A 81 6.09 5.85 12.93
C ARG A 81 6.86 5.81 11.60
N ILE A 82 6.13 5.67 10.49
CA ILE A 82 6.67 5.78 9.15
C ILE A 82 6.27 7.15 8.60
N GLU A 83 7.26 7.99 8.32
CA GLU A 83 7.06 9.26 7.61
C GLU A 83 6.81 8.95 6.12
N ALA A 84 5.56 9.08 5.69
CA ALA A 84 5.17 8.88 4.30
C ALA A 84 4.07 9.85 3.87
N GLU A 85 4.13 10.28 2.61
CA GLU A 85 3.08 11.07 1.98
C GLU A 85 1.96 10.15 1.49
N VAL A 86 0.72 10.42 1.89
CA VAL A 86 -0.45 9.62 1.50
C VAL A 86 -1.22 10.34 0.39
N GLU A 87 -1.40 9.68 -0.75
CA GLU A 87 -2.21 10.17 -1.85
C GLU A 87 -3.19 9.09 -2.31
N VAL A 88 -4.48 9.41 -2.27
CA VAL A 88 -5.54 8.52 -2.73
C VAL A 88 -6.31 9.22 -3.83
N GLU A 89 -6.43 8.58 -4.99
CA GLU A 89 -7.05 9.17 -6.16
C GLU A 89 -8.11 8.24 -6.77
N VAL A 90 -9.18 8.82 -7.29
CA VAL A 90 -10.13 8.10 -8.13
C VAL A 90 -9.55 8.07 -9.54
N ARG A 91 -9.32 6.87 -10.07
CA ARG A 91 -8.78 6.72 -11.43
C ARG A 91 -9.76 7.28 -12.47
N PRO A 92 -9.31 8.10 -13.43
CA PRO A 92 -10.16 8.60 -14.51
C PRO A 92 -10.80 7.48 -15.33
N ALA A 93 -12.02 7.71 -15.80
CA ALA A 93 -12.70 6.78 -16.70
C ALA A 93 -11.89 6.58 -17.99
N GLY A 94 -11.82 5.34 -18.47
CA GLY A 94 -11.10 4.99 -19.71
C GLY A 94 -9.60 4.79 -19.56
N THR A 95 -8.99 5.10 -18.40
CA THR A 95 -7.57 4.79 -18.14
C THR A 95 -7.46 3.43 -17.47
N THR A 96 -6.53 2.56 -17.88
CA THR A 96 -6.26 1.28 -17.21
C THR A 96 -5.49 1.46 -15.89
N VAL A 97 -5.48 0.45 -15.02
CA VAL A 97 -4.71 0.51 -13.76
C VAL A 97 -3.21 0.63 -14.05
N ALA A 98 -2.72 -0.10 -15.05
CA ALA A 98 -1.32 -0.06 -15.46
C ALA A 98 -0.90 1.32 -15.96
N GLU A 99 -1.69 1.94 -16.84
CA GLU A 99 -1.41 3.30 -17.34
C GLU A 99 -1.40 4.33 -16.22
N PHE A 100 -2.34 4.23 -15.27
CA PHE A 100 -2.41 5.15 -14.13
C PHE A 100 -1.18 5.00 -13.22
N ILE A 101 -0.78 3.76 -12.90
CA ILE A 101 0.41 3.49 -12.10
C ILE A 101 1.67 3.98 -12.79
N ALA A 102 1.81 3.70 -14.09
CA ALA A 102 2.94 4.17 -14.89
C ALA A 102 3.00 5.70 -14.91
N ALA A 103 1.88 6.39 -15.16
CA ALA A 103 1.83 7.85 -15.19
C ALA A 103 2.29 8.49 -13.86
N ARG A 104 1.95 7.88 -12.73
CA ARG A 104 2.30 8.40 -11.40
C ARG A 104 3.66 7.94 -10.89
N SER A 105 4.17 6.81 -11.37
CA SER A 105 5.37 6.15 -10.82
C SER A 105 6.51 5.91 -11.82
N ALA A 106 6.40 6.36 -13.07
CA ALA A 106 7.47 6.22 -14.08
C ALA A 106 8.80 6.85 -13.64
N GLN A 107 8.72 7.88 -12.78
CA GLN A 107 9.88 8.57 -12.24
C GLN A 107 10.27 8.08 -10.85
N ALA A 108 9.56 7.16 -10.21
CA ALA A 108 9.96 6.64 -8.91
C ALA A 108 11.25 5.82 -9.01
N ASP A 109 12.08 5.85 -7.95
CA ASP A 109 13.32 5.09 -7.87
C ASP A 109 13.08 3.64 -7.40
N ALA A 110 12.00 3.41 -6.66
CA ALA A 110 11.50 2.07 -6.36
C ALA A 110 9.97 2.07 -6.24
N VAL A 111 9.31 1.06 -6.79
CA VAL A 111 7.85 0.89 -6.71
C VAL A 111 7.50 -0.47 -6.09
N PHE A 112 6.74 -0.48 -5.00
CA PHE A 112 6.18 -1.68 -4.41
C PHE A 112 4.71 -1.86 -4.80
N LEU A 113 4.38 -3.06 -5.26
CA LEU A 113 3.05 -3.46 -5.74
C LEU A 113 2.64 -4.78 -5.06
N GLY A 114 1.35 -4.95 -4.74
CA GLY A 114 0.86 -6.20 -4.16
C GLY A 114 0.83 -7.36 -5.16
N LEU A 115 1.16 -8.57 -4.69
CA LEU A 115 1.12 -9.82 -5.46
C LEU A 115 0.08 -10.79 -4.85
N ALA A 116 -0.88 -11.21 -5.66
CA ALA A 116 -1.84 -12.25 -5.33
C ALA A 116 -1.35 -13.64 -5.73
N LEU A 117 -2.00 -14.66 -5.19
CA LEU A 117 -1.91 -16.00 -5.72
C LEU A 117 -2.97 -16.17 -6.82
N PRO A 118 -2.60 -16.43 -8.07
CA PRO A 118 -3.58 -16.77 -9.09
C PRO A 118 -4.29 -18.09 -8.72
N LYS A 119 -5.52 -18.25 -9.20
CA LYS A 119 -6.20 -19.55 -9.11
C LYS A 119 -5.49 -20.56 -10.03
N PRO A 120 -5.52 -21.85 -9.70
CA PRO A 120 -5.00 -22.88 -10.59
C PRO A 120 -5.61 -22.77 -11.99
N GLY A 121 -4.77 -22.67 -13.02
CA GLY A 121 -5.18 -22.50 -14.42
C GLY A 121 -5.13 -21.04 -14.93
N ASP A 122 -5.05 -20.04 -14.05
CA ASP A 122 -5.00 -18.62 -14.43
C ASP A 122 -3.58 -18.05 -14.45
N GLU A 123 -2.54 -18.87 -14.20
CA GLU A 123 -1.17 -18.43 -13.95
C GLU A 123 -0.60 -17.63 -15.13
N ALA A 124 -0.78 -18.11 -16.36
CA ALA A 124 -0.29 -17.43 -17.56
C ALA A 124 -0.95 -16.06 -17.74
N ALA A 125 -2.29 -16.00 -17.63
CA ALA A 125 -3.02 -14.74 -17.72
C ALA A 125 -2.63 -13.77 -16.59
N TYR A 126 -2.32 -14.28 -15.40
CA TYR A 126 -1.84 -13.46 -14.29
C TYR A 126 -0.44 -12.90 -14.55
N ALA A 127 0.48 -13.71 -15.08
CA ALA A 127 1.81 -13.26 -15.47
C ALA A 127 1.78 -12.15 -16.53
N GLU A 128 0.89 -12.25 -17.52
CA GLU A 128 0.67 -11.19 -18.53
C GLU A 128 0.14 -9.89 -17.89
N ARG A 129 -0.77 -10.00 -16.92
CA ARG A 129 -1.25 -8.82 -16.16
C ARG A 129 -0.13 -8.17 -15.35
N LEU A 130 0.73 -8.95 -14.69
CA LEU A 130 1.89 -8.42 -13.95
C LEU A 130 2.87 -7.72 -14.89
N THR A 131 3.10 -8.29 -16.07
CA THR A 131 3.98 -7.70 -17.09
C THR A 131 3.42 -6.36 -17.59
N THR A 132 2.12 -6.30 -17.89
CA THR A 132 1.44 -5.06 -18.26
C THR A 132 1.51 -4.02 -17.15
N LEU A 133 1.31 -4.43 -15.89
CA LEU A 133 1.33 -3.53 -14.73
C LEU A 133 2.72 -2.95 -14.45
N ALA A 134 3.77 -3.73 -14.68
CA ALA A 134 5.15 -3.30 -14.53
C ALA A 134 5.68 -2.50 -15.75
N ALA A 135 4.94 -2.47 -16.85
CA ALA A 135 5.33 -1.74 -18.04
C ALA A 135 5.49 -0.24 -17.72
N GLY A 136 6.66 0.31 -18.04
CA GLY A 136 6.97 1.72 -17.78
C GLY A 136 7.60 2.01 -16.40
N LEU A 137 7.72 1.03 -15.51
CA LEU A 137 8.41 1.19 -14.22
C LEU A 137 9.86 0.72 -14.32
N ARG A 138 10.84 1.55 -13.93
CA ARG A 138 12.27 1.16 -13.96
C ARG A 138 12.59 0.06 -12.96
N THR A 139 12.40 0.37 -11.68
CA THR A 139 12.62 -0.53 -10.55
C THR A 139 11.30 -0.79 -9.86
N PHE A 140 10.89 -2.06 -9.78
CA PHE A 140 9.63 -2.46 -9.16
C PHE A 140 9.75 -3.79 -8.45
N PHE A 141 8.90 -3.98 -7.44
CA PHE A 141 8.81 -5.20 -6.64
C PHE A 141 7.34 -5.55 -6.41
N PHE A 142 6.92 -6.69 -6.94
CA PHE A 142 5.68 -7.37 -6.57
C PHE A 142 5.89 -8.15 -5.28
N VAL A 143 5.08 -7.84 -4.26
CA VAL A 143 5.23 -8.35 -2.90
C VAL A 143 4.00 -9.14 -2.50
N ARG A 144 4.23 -10.39 -2.12
CA ARG A 144 3.25 -11.24 -1.44
C ARG A 144 3.67 -11.39 0.02
N ASN A 145 2.79 -10.98 0.93
CA ASN A 145 2.87 -11.34 2.32
C ASN A 145 2.14 -12.67 2.53
N GLY A 146 2.90 -13.72 2.84
CA GLY A 146 2.36 -15.04 3.16
C GLY A 146 2.33 -15.34 4.65
N SER A 147 2.56 -14.35 5.51
CA SER A 147 2.56 -14.52 6.97
C SER A 147 1.17 -14.87 7.51
N VAL A 148 1.05 -15.09 8.81
CA VAL A 148 -0.25 -15.25 9.49
C VAL A 148 -0.88 -13.91 9.87
N PHE A 149 -0.16 -12.79 9.69
CA PHE A 149 -0.55 -11.44 10.09
C PHE A 149 -0.86 -10.55 8.87
N VAL A 150 -1.33 -11.15 7.77
CA VAL A 150 -1.46 -10.47 6.47
C VAL A 150 -2.35 -9.24 6.58
N GLY A 151 -1.73 -8.06 6.61
CA GLY A 151 -2.40 -6.78 6.75
C GLY A 151 -2.81 -6.43 8.18
N ASP A 152 -2.41 -7.21 9.18
CA ASP A 152 -2.68 -7.00 10.61
C ASP A 152 -1.42 -6.57 11.38
N LEU A 153 -0.24 -6.56 10.74
CA LEU A 153 1.01 -6.12 11.36
C LEU A 153 1.04 -4.60 11.68
N VAL A 154 0.09 -3.87 11.12
CA VAL A 154 0.07 -2.40 11.07
C VAL A 154 -1.25 -1.85 11.61
N LEU A 155 -2.32 -2.65 11.64
CA LEU A 155 -3.62 -2.15 12.07
C LEU A 155 -3.60 -1.91 13.59
N PRO A 156 -4.18 -0.80 14.06
CA PRO A 156 -4.43 -0.63 15.48
C PRO A 156 -5.34 -1.76 15.98
N GLU A 157 -5.13 -2.20 17.21
CA GLU A 157 -6.05 -3.15 17.85
C GLU A 157 -7.48 -2.61 17.76
N PRO A 158 -8.50 -3.44 17.47
CA PRO A 158 -9.87 -2.97 17.43
C PRO A 158 -10.20 -2.34 18.78
N ALA A 159 -10.70 -1.09 18.75
CA ALA A 159 -11.16 -0.42 19.95
C ALA A 159 -12.14 -1.34 20.68
N THR A 160 -11.84 -1.66 21.94
CA THR A 160 -12.80 -2.31 22.85
C THR A 160 -14.07 -1.45 22.86
N PRO A 161 -15.26 -2.02 22.61
CA PRO A 161 -16.48 -1.25 22.66
C PRO A 161 -16.60 -0.63 24.05
N GLU A 162 -16.73 0.69 24.10
CA GLU A 162 -16.98 1.45 25.33
C GLU A 162 -18.22 0.86 26.01
N GLU A 163 -18.11 0.51 27.29
CA GLU A 163 -19.24 0.07 28.11
C GLU A 163 -20.32 1.16 28.08
N GLU A 164 -21.54 0.80 27.66
CA GLU A 164 -22.70 1.68 27.68
C GLU A 164 -22.88 2.26 29.10
N PRO A 165 -23.07 3.59 29.24
CA PRO A 165 -23.37 4.16 30.55
C PRO A 165 -24.71 3.61 31.07
N PRO A 166 -24.87 3.43 32.38
CA PRO A 166 -26.07 2.83 32.94
C PRO A 166 -27.28 3.73 32.67
N ALA A 167 -28.41 3.10 32.33
CA ALA A 167 -29.67 3.79 32.10
C ALA A 167 -30.10 4.60 33.32
N GLU A 168 -30.36 5.90 33.14
CA GLU A 168 -30.99 6.74 34.14
C GLU A 168 -32.43 6.24 34.37
N GLU A 169 -32.71 5.75 35.59
CA GLU A 169 -34.08 5.51 36.03
C GLU A 169 -34.82 6.85 36.13
N SER A 170 -35.80 7.03 35.23
CA SER A 170 -36.78 8.09 35.29
C SER A 170 -37.60 7.97 36.58
N GLY A 171 -37.33 8.86 37.54
CA GLY A 171 -38.14 9.05 38.74
C GLY A 171 -39.51 9.66 38.39
N ASP A 172 -40.55 9.00 38.88
CA ASP A 172 -41.98 9.31 38.76
C ASP A 172 -42.35 10.75 39.15
N GLU A 173 -43.33 11.30 38.43
CA GLU A 173 -44.03 12.56 38.70
C GLU A 173 -44.79 12.53 40.04
N VAL A 174 -44.89 13.71 40.69
CA VAL A 174 -45.94 14.04 41.67
C VAL A 174 -46.66 15.29 41.22
#